data_AF-A0A0K0EA98-F1
#
_entry.id   AF-A0A0K0EA98-F1
#
_cell.length_a   1.000
_cell.length_b   1.000
_cell.length_c   1.000
_cell.angle_alpha   90.00
_cell.angle_beta   90.00
_cell.angle_gamma   90.00
#
_symmetry.space_group_name_H-M   'P 1'
#
loop_
_entity.id
_entity.type
_entity.pdbx_description
1 polymer ?
#
loop_
_entity_poly.entity_id
_entity_poly.type
_entity_poly.pdbx_seq_one_letter_code
_entity_poly.pdbx_strand_id
1 'polypeptide(L)'
;MQQWHLESRNVYTQNEKSCIQSLELVAVSAHYVLLLRESPVLLLKLPGISHKCNHSMSEFSQVYNVQLEKPIWARHSINEKVFDNMPHYPNDMTPKVRGIAGQLLLFKAVQQFIAPSFHKACAESVRLFKAIQHTSNSTEKIRILLDRNDVRALMQGSTFQVTRCKPVVPQAIFSDYKYNNICYTRIPILIQNQLKFMDNDGYLHEHAMGHPCVQVSMDKIERTLQPE
;
A
#
# COMPACT_ATOMS: atom_id res chain seq x y z
N MET A 1 -3.86 26.01 5.40
CA MET A 1 -2.49 25.49 5.20
C MET A 1 -2.31 24.26 6.08
N GLN A 2 -1.74 23.17 5.55
CA GLN A 2 -1.32 22.04 6.39
C GLN A 2 -0.08 22.43 7.18
N GLN A 3 -0.13 22.27 8.50
CA GLN A 3 1.03 22.46 9.37
C GLN A 3 1.88 21.18 9.34
N TRP A 4 3.19 21.37 9.19
CA TRP A 4 4.19 20.30 9.14
C TRP A 4 5.25 20.53 10.21
N HIS A 5 5.80 19.45 10.74
CA HIS A 5 6.95 19.50 11.64
C HIS A 5 7.81 18.25 11.53
N LEU A 6 9.03 18.38 12.00
CA LEU A 6 10.02 17.31 12.02
C LEU A 6 9.96 16.52 13.31
N GLU A 7 10.06 15.20 13.19
CA GLU A 7 10.26 14.28 14.31
C GLU A 7 11.27 13.20 13.92
N SER A 8 12.07 12.72 14.86
CA SER A 8 12.84 11.47 14.72
C SER A 8 11.97 10.33 15.28
N ARG A 9 11.64 9.33 14.47
CA ARG A 9 10.68 8.27 14.85
C ARG A 9 11.12 6.91 14.35
N ASN A 10 10.79 5.89 15.15
CA ASN A 10 10.87 4.51 14.69
C ASN A 10 9.77 4.26 13.65
N VAL A 11 10.19 3.89 12.44
CA VAL A 11 9.34 3.47 11.33
C VAL A 11 9.46 1.96 11.21
N TYR A 12 8.30 1.31 11.09
CA TYR A 12 8.24 -0.14 11.04
C TYR A 12 7.74 -0.58 9.67
N THR A 13 8.49 -1.48 9.06
CA THR A 13 8.08 -2.21 7.86
C THR A 13 7.98 -3.68 8.20
N GLN A 14 6.95 -4.34 7.67
CA GLN A 14 6.70 -5.75 7.94
C GLN A 14 6.90 -6.55 6.66
N ASN A 15 7.80 -7.52 6.73
CA ASN A 15 7.81 -8.67 5.82
C ASN A 15 7.12 -9.86 6.49
N GLU A 16 6.76 -10.89 5.73
CA GLU A 16 5.93 -12.01 6.21
C GLU A 16 6.45 -12.73 7.47
N LYS A 17 7.74 -12.57 7.81
CA LYS A 17 8.40 -13.26 8.94
C LYS A 17 9.12 -12.32 9.91
N SER A 18 9.22 -11.03 9.62
CA SER A 18 10.06 -10.11 10.41
C SER A 18 9.52 -8.69 10.42
N CYS A 19 9.67 -8.04 11.57
CA CYS A 19 9.46 -6.61 11.71
C CYS A 19 10.82 -5.91 11.61
N ILE A 20 10.98 -5.03 10.64
CA ILE A 20 12.17 -4.21 10.49
C ILE A 20 11.84 -2.84 11.09
N GLN A 21 12.61 -2.45 12.11
CA GLN A 21 12.55 -1.15 12.74
C GLN A 21 13.73 -0.31 12.26
N SER A 22 13.47 0.90 11.78
CA SER A 22 14.51 1.89 11.50
C SER A 22 14.15 3.23 12.16
N LEU A 23 15.16 3.91 12.70
CA LEU A 23 15.00 5.26 13.21
C LEU A 23 15.13 6.22 12.02
N GLU A 24 14.05 6.92 11.70
CA GLU A 24 13.96 7.78 10.52
C GLU A 24 13.63 9.21 10.93
N LEU A 25 14.16 10.17 10.18
CA LEU A 25 13.68 11.54 10.24
C LEU A 25 12.40 11.64 9.40
N VAL A 26 11.33 12.14 10.00
CA VAL A 26 10.02 12.23 9.35
C VAL A 26 9.43 13.64 9.47
N ALA A 27 8.74 14.10 8.42
CA ALA A 27 7.88 15.26 8.50
C ALA A 27 6.43 14.80 8.70
N VAL A 28 5.76 15.26 9.75
CA VAL A 28 4.41 14.80 10.13
C VAL A 28 3.41 15.94 9.94
N SER A 29 2.22 15.60 9.46
CA SER A 29 1.03 16.45 9.47
C SER A 29 -0.18 15.66 9.99
N ALA A 30 -1.37 16.28 10.01
CA ALA A 30 -2.58 15.64 10.51
C ALA A 30 -2.93 14.31 9.80
N HIS A 31 -2.64 14.19 8.50
CA HIS A 31 -3.03 13.04 7.67
C HIS A 31 -1.86 12.37 6.95
N TYR A 32 -0.66 12.95 7.01
CA TYR A 32 0.46 12.51 6.21
C TYR A 32 1.74 12.39 7.04
N VAL A 33 2.59 11.46 6.65
CA VAL A 33 3.96 11.32 7.13
C VAL A 33 4.88 11.29 5.92
N LEU A 34 5.90 12.15 5.87
CA LEU A 34 6.93 12.14 4.84
C LEU A 34 8.20 11.54 5.43
N LEU A 35 8.64 10.39 4.92
CA LEU A 35 9.94 9.82 5.26
C LEU A 35 11.04 10.60 4.54
N LEU A 36 11.96 11.19 5.30
CA LEU A 36 13.04 12.03 4.77
C LEU A 36 14.31 11.20 4.59
N ARG A 37 14.39 10.56 3.43
CA ARG A 37 15.52 9.76 2.97
C ARG A 37 15.94 10.20 1.56
N GLU A 38 17.00 9.59 1.01
CA GLU A 38 17.47 9.90 -0.37
C GLU A 38 16.34 9.86 -1.42
N SER A 39 15.41 8.90 -1.26
CA SER A 39 14.15 8.82 -2.00
C SER A 39 12.95 9.04 -1.08
N PRO A 40 12.48 10.29 -0.93
CA PRO A 40 11.45 10.64 0.05
C PRO A 40 10.12 9.97 -0.30
N VAL A 41 9.40 9.52 0.74
CA VAL A 41 8.12 8.83 0.55
C VAL A 41 7.04 9.47 1.40
N LEU A 42 5.97 9.91 0.72
CA LEU A 42 4.79 10.47 1.34
C LEU A 42 3.80 9.34 1.63
N LEU A 43 3.50 9.19 2.91
CA LEU A 43 2.63 8.16 3.46
C LEU A 43 1.31 8.78 3.91
N LEU A 44 0.20 8.21 3.45
CA LEU A 44 -1.15 8.58 3.89
C LEU A 44 -1.51 7.77 5.13
N LYS A 45 -1.98 8.45 6.19
CA LYS A 45 -2.49 7.79 7.39
C LYS A 45 -3.81 7.07 7.08
N LEU A 46 -3.86 5.77 7.38
CA LEU A 46 -5.06 4.95 7.28
C LEU A 46 -5.84 5.00 8.62
N PRO A 47 -7.16 4.80 8.61
CA PRO A 47 -7.97 4.82 9.82
C PRO A 47 -7.72 3.61 10.76
N GLY A 48 -6.92 2.63 10.32
CA GLY A 48 -6.59 1.43 11.09
C GLY A 48 -5.50 1.69 12.13
N ILE A 49 -5.70 1.12 13.32
CA ILE A 49 -4.63 0.88 14.29
C ILE A 49 -4.25 -0.59 14.17
N SER A 50 -2.97 -0.87 13.97
CA SER A 50 -2.47 -2.23 13.94
C SER A 50 -1.74 -2.55 15.24
N HIS A 51 -2.03 -3.72 15.79
CA HIS A 51 -1.20 -4.31 16.83
C HIS A 51 -0.16 -5.18 16.15
N LYS A 52 0.97 -4.58 15.79
CA LYS A 52 2.07 -5.24 15.09
C LYS A 52 3.36 -4.99 15.86
N CYS A 53 4.25 -5.99 15.83
CA CYS A 53 5.55 -5.90 16.48
C CYS A 53 5.48 -5.57 17.99
N ASN A 54 4.47 -6.09 18.70
CA ASN A 54 4.19 -5.79 20.11
C ASN A 54 3.87 -4.32 20.44
N HIS A 55 3.53 -3.50 19.45
CA HIS A 55 3.10 -2.12 19.66
C HIS A 55 1.78 -1.82 18.95
N SER A 56 1.06 -0.83 19.47
CA SER A 56 -0.09 -0.23 18.79
C SER A 56 0.42 0.88 17.88
N MET A 57 0.25 0.71 16.56
CA MET A 57 0.78 1.61 15.56
C MET A 57 -0.33 2.14 14.65
N SER A 58 -0.17 3.35 14.12
CA SER A 58 -1.01 3.82 13.02
C SER A 58 -0.56 3.14 11.73
N GLU A 59 -1.51 2.60 10.96
CA GLU A 59 -1.22 2.08 9.63
C GLU A 59 -1.13 3.23 8.61
N PHE A 60 -0.23 3.09 7.65
CA PHE A 60 -0.06 4.02 6.55
C PHE A 60 -0.10 3.28 5.20
N SER A 61 -0.27 4.05 4.12
CA SER A 61 -0.09 3.55 2.74
C SER A 61 1.26 2.85 2.56
N GLN A 62 1.38 2.01 1.52
CA GLN A 62 2.62 1.26 1.24
C GLN A 62 3.08 0.36 2.41
N VAL A 63 2.15 -0.13 3.24
CA VAL A 63 2.39 -1.11 4.32
C VAL A 63 3.27 -0.59 5.48
N TYR A 64 3.55 0.72 5.53
CA TYR A 64 4.29 1.31 6.64
C TYR A 64 3.43 1.41 7.89
N ASN A 65 4.05 1.20 9.05
CA ASN A 65 3.43 1.40 10.35
C ASN A 65 4.31 2.36 11.15
N VAL A 66 3.70 3.37 11.76
CA VAL A 66 4.43 4.36 12.57
C VAL A 66 3.74 4.50 13.91
N GLN A 67 4.52 4.40 14.98
CA GLN A 67 4.04 4.73 16.31
C GLN A 67 4.03 6.26 16.45
N LEU A 68 2.88 6.86 16.13
CA LEU A 68 2.68 8.29 16.33
C LEU A 68 2.11 8.55 17.74
N GLU A 69 2.89 9.22 18.58
CA GLU A 69 2.32 9.90 19.75
C GLU A 69 1.54 11.15 19.33
N LYS A 70 0.82 11.78 20.27
CA LYS A 70 0.21 13.09 20.00
C LYS A 70 1.31 14.06 19.48
N PRO A 71 1.05 14.75 18.34
CA PRO A 71 2.03 15.62 17.71
C PRO A 71 2.48 16.69 18.70
N ILE A 72 3.72 17.17 18.56
CA ILE A 72 4.30 18.15 19.49
C ILE A 72 3.43 19.40 19.66
N TRP A 73 2.66 19.78 18.62
CA TRP A 73 1.73 20.92 18.64
C TRP A 73 0.43 20.68 19.40
N ALA A 74 0.08 19.41 19.66
CA ALA A 74 -1.05 19.06 20.51
C ALA A 74 -0.65 18.98 22.00
N ARG A 75 0.62 19.25 22.33
CA ARG A 75 1.13 19.29 23.70
C ARG A 75 1.14 20.73 24.19
N HIS A 76 0.74 20.95 25.45
CA HIS A 76 0.76 22.28 26.07
C HIS A 76 2.19 22.82 26.30
N SER A 77 3.22 21.97 26.22
CA SER A 77 4.62 22.35 26.26
C SER A 77 5.48 21.44 25.37
N ILE A 78 6.41 22.04 24.63
CA ILE A 78 7.43 21.31 23.86
C ILE A 78 8.68 21.25 24.75
N ASN A 79 9.05 20.05 25.18
CA ASN A 79 10.21 19.83 26.05
C ASN A 79 11.51 20.13 25.29
N GLU A 80 12.50 20.80 25.89
CA GLU A 80 13.79 21.12 25.25
C GLU A 80 14.61 19.87 24.84
N LYS A 81 14.22 18.68 25.28
CA LYS A 81 14.82 17.37 24.93
C LYS A 81 14.50 16.87 23.52
N VAL A 82 14.02 17.69 22.59
CA VAL A 82 13.72 17.25 21.20
C VAL A 82 14.96 17.13 20.31
N PHE A 83 16.13 17.55 20.79
CA PHE A 83 17.38 17.53 20.03
C PHE A 83 18.25 16.34 20.45
N ASP A 84 18.48 15.39 19.55
CA ASP A 84 19.41 14.27 19.77
C ASP A 84 20.87 14.74 19.85
N ASN A 85 21.21 15.85 19.17
CA ASN A 85 22.45 16.59 19.32
C ASN A 85 22.14 18.06 19.55
N MET A 86 22.53 18.59 20.72
CA MET A 86 22.22 19.97 21.09
C MET A 86 23.02 20.94 20.20
N PRO A 87 22.36 21.86 19.46
CA PRO A 87 23.07 22.88 18.71
C PRO A 87 23.97 23.68 19.66
N HIS A 88 25.23 23.86 19.31
CA HIS A 88 26.13 24.72 20.08
C HIS A 88 25.72 26.18 19.85
N TYR A 89 25.17 26.81 20.89
CA TYR A 89 24.90 28.24 20.92
C TYR A 89 26.02 28.97 21.66
N PRO A 90 26.32 30.24 21.31
CA PRO A 90 27.19 31.09 22.10
C PRO A 90 26.74 31.19 23.57
N ASN A 91 27.70 31.20 24.49
CA ASN A 91 27.44 31.16 25.93
C ASN A 91 26.66 32.39 26.44
N ASP A 92 26.83 33.53 25.78
CA ASP A 92 26.20 34.82 26.05
C ASP A 92 24.80 34.98 25.40
N MET A 93 24.37 34.02 24.58
CA MET A 93 23.06 34.08 23.93
C MET A 93 21.94 33.82 24.94
N THR A 94 21.04 34.79 25.11
CA THR A 94 19.91 34.68 26.05
C THR A 94 18.94 33.55 25.65
N PRO A 95 18.20 32.94 26.61
CA PRO A 95 17.26 31.85 26.32
C PRO A 95 16.22 32.18 25.24
N LYS A 96 15.71 33.42 25.24
CA LYS A 96 14.75 33.90 24.22
C LYS A 96 15.36 33.90 22.82
N VAL A 97 16.61 34.35 22.69
CA VAL A 97 17.33 34.37 21.41
C VAL A 97 17.70 32.96 20.95
N ARG A 98 18.07 32.05 21.87
CA ARG A 98 18.28 30.63 21.56
C ARG A 98 17.02 29.96 21.01
N GLY A 99 15.85 30.25 21.59
CA GLY A 99 14.57 29.75 21.10
C GLY A 99 14.29 30.19 19.65
N ILE A 100 14.52 31.48 19.34
CA ILE A 100 14.36 32.03 17.99
C ILE A 100 15.38 31.41 17.02
N ALA A 101 16.64 31.29 17.42
CA ALA A 101 17.70 30.68 16.62
C ALA A 101 17.41 29.20 16.31
N GLY A 102 16.95 28.43 17.31
CA GLY A 102 16.55 27.03 17.12
C GLY A 102 15.37 26.90 16.16
N GLN A 103 14.36 27.75 16.28
CA GLN A 103 13.24 27.78 15.33
C GLN A 103 13.68 28.15 13.92
N LEU A 104 14.61 29.10 13.76
CA LEU A 104 15.15 29.49 12.46
C LEU A 104 16.02 28.39 11.84
N LEU A 105 16.83 27.69 12.63
CA LEU A 105 17.63 26.55 12.17
C LEU A 105 16.74 25.39 11.72
N LEU A 106 15.71 25.07 12.50
CA LEU A 106 14.70 24.08 12.13
C LEU A 106 13.93 24.51 10.88
N PHE A 107 13.48 25.77 10.79
CA PHE A 107 12.81 26.31 9.62
C PHE A 107 13.70 26.27 8.38
N LYS A 108 14.98 26.65 8.50
CA LYS A 108 15.96 26.58 7.40
C LYS A 108 16.20 25.14 6.97
N ALA A 109 16.35 24.21 7.91
CA ALA A 109 16.47 22.79 7.59
C ALA A 109 15.21 22.26 6.89
N VAL A 110 14.02 22.68 7.34
CA VAL A 110 12.74 22.38 6.68
C VAL A 110 12.73 22.93 5.25
N GLN A 111 13.02 24.21 5.05
CA GLN A 111 12.98 24.81 3.71
C GLN A 111 14.04 24.23 2.77
N GLN A 112 15.24 23.95 3.26
CA GLN A 112 16.36 23.50 2.45
C GLN A 112 16.27 22.00 2.09
N PHE A 113 15.81 21.16 3.02
CA PHE A 113 15.83 19.71 2.84
C PHE A 113 14.43 19.11 2.69
N ILE A 114 13.42 19.63 3.41
CA ILE A 114 12.07 19.06 3.36
C ILE A 114 11.29 19.59 2.17
N ALA A 115 11.29 20.89 1.89
CA ALA A 115 10.45 21.42 0.81
C ALA A 115 10.77 20.79 -0.57
N PRO A 116 12.04 20.62 -0.98
CA PRO A 116 12.35 19.91 -2.23
C PRO A 116 11.94 18.43 -2.18
N SER A 117 12.19 17.76 -1.04
CA SER A 117 11.83 16.35 -0.84
C SER A 117 10.31 16.14 -0.88
N PHE A 118 9.55 17.06 -0.28
CA PHE A 118 8.10 17.08 -0.30
C PHE A 118 7.59 17.35 -1.72
N HIS A 119 8.15 18.29 -2.47
CA HIS A 119 7.76 18.52 -3.86
C HIS A 119 7.98 17.26 -4.72
N LYS A 120 9.12 16.59 -4.56
CA LYS A 120 9.41 15.32 -5.24
C LYS A 120 8.42 14.21 -4.86
N ALA A 121 8.17 14.03 -3.56
CA ALA A 121 7.22 13.03 -3.07
C ALA A 121 5.76 13.36 -3.45
N CYS A 122 5.40 14.64 -3.50
CA CYS A 122 4.10 15.11 -3.95
C CYS A 122 3.90 14.84 -5.45
N ALA A 123 4.91 15.09 -6.28
CA ALA A 123 4.85 14.76 -7.71
C ALA A 123 4.60 13.25 -7.93
N GLU A 124 5.26 12.40 -7.14
CA GLU A 124 5.03 10.94 -7.19
C GLU A 124 3.65 10.56 -6.64
N SER A 125 3.19 11.18 -5.56
CA SER A 125 1.84 10.97 -5.03
C SER A 125 0.76 11.40 -6.03
N VAL A 126 1.00 12.46 -6.81
CA VAL A 126 0.10 12.88 -7.90
C VAL A 126 0.09 11.84 -9.02
N ARG A 127 1.25 11.24 -9.34
CA ARG A 127 1.33 10.14 -10.32
C ARG A 127 0.53 8.91 -9.85
N LEU A 128 0.69 8.52 -8.59
CA LEU A 128 -0.08 7.45 -7.96
C LEU A 128 -1.58 7.74 -7.95
N PHE A 129 -1.97 8.98 -7.62
CA PHE A 129 -3.37 9.39 -7.65
C PHE A 129 -3.97 9.31 -9.05
N LYS A 130 -3.24 9.76 -10.08
CA LYS A 130 -3.65 9.59 -11.48
C LYS A 130 -3.83 8.11 -11.83
N ALA A 131 -2.88 7.25 -11.44
CA ALA A 131 -2.99 5.81 -11.66
C ALA A 131 -4.26 5.21 -11.00
N ILE A 132 -4.58 5.62 -9.77
CA ILE A 132 -5.81 5.21 -9.06
C ILE A 132 -7.07 5.72 -9.77
N GLN A 133 -7.05 6.93 -10.33
CA GLN A 133 -8.18 7.49 -11.07
C GLN A 133 -8.43 6.81 -12.42
N HIS A 134 -7.38 6.29 -13.07
CA HIS A 134 -7.48 5.64 -14.38
C HIS A 134 -8.12 4.25 -14.35
N THR A 135 -8.21 3.62 -13.19
CA THR A 135 -8.89 2.32 -13.04
C THR A 135 -10.22 2.48 -12.32
N SER A 136 -11.26 1.81 -12.82
CA SER A 136 -12.53 1.67 -12.11
C SER A 136 -12.55 0.45 -11.18
N ASN A 137 -11.57 -0.45 -11.30
CA ASN A 137 -11.50 -1.69 -10.53
C ASN A 137 -11.02 -1.43 -9.11
N SER A 138 -11.88 -1.68 -8.13
CA SER A 138 -11.58 -1.52 -6.70
C SER A 138 -10.32 -2.26 -6.26
N THR A 139 -10.09 -3.47 -6.78
CA THR A 139 -8.89 -4.26 -6.46
C THR A 139 -7.63 -3.57 -6.97
N GLU A 140 -7.62 -3.10 -8.21
CA GLU A 140 -6.45 -2.41 -8.77
C GLU A 140 -6.14 -1.11 -8.01
N LYS A 141 -7.18 -0.32 -7.66
CA LYS A 141 -7.00 0.89 -6.83
C LYS A 141 -6.27 0.59 -5.54
N ILE A 142 -6.70 -0.46 -4.84
CA ILE A 142 -6.12 -0.84 -3.55
C ILE A 142 -4.74 -1.47 -3.72
N ARG A 143 -4.48 -2.22 -4.80
CA ARG A 143 -3.14 -2.73 -5.11
C ARG A 143 -2.13 -1.60 -5.33
N ILE A 144 -2.52 -0.55 -6.07
CA ILE A 144 -1.71 0.65 -6.28
C ILE A 144 -1.51 1.40 -4.96
N LEU A 145 -2.58 1.61 -4.19
CA LEU A 145 -2.54 2.38 -2.94
C LEU A 145 -1.67 1.71 -1.86
N LEU A 146 -1.78 0.39 -1.73
CA LEU A 146 -1.07 -0.41 -0.73
C LEU A 146 0.27 -0.94 -1.24
N ASP A 147 0.60 -0.72 -2.52
CA ASP A 147 1.79 -1.22 -3.22
C ASP A 147 2.00 -2.74 -3.02
N ARG A 148 0.96 -3.52 -3.32
CA ARG A 148 0.96 -4.99 -3.14
C ARG A 148 -0.06 -5.67 -4.04
N ASN A 149 0.23 -6.89 -4.47
CA ASN A 149 -0.62 -7.64 -5.41
C ASN A 149 -1.49 -8.72 -4.77
N ASP A 150 -1.20 -9.11 -3.52
CA ASP A 150 -1.88 -10.18 -2.77
C ASP A 150 -3.14 -9.70 -2.03
N VAL A 151 -3.85 -8.72 -2.59
CA VAL A 151 -5.09 -8.19 -2.03
C VAL A 151 -6.20 -8.19 -3.09
N ARG A 152 -7.43 -8.31 -2.60
CA ARG A 152 -8.66 -8.09 -3.36
C ARG A 152 -9.48 -7.04 -2.63
N ALA A 153 -10.13 -6.16 -3.36
CA ALA A 153 -10.98 -5.15 -2.75
C ALA A 153 -12.35 -5.08 -3.41
N LEU A 154 -13.36 -4.86 -2.59
CA LEU A 154 -14.74 -4.60 -2.99
C LEU A 154 -15.14 -3.24 -2.44
N MET A 155 -15.82 -2.44 -3.26
CA MET A 155 -16.37 -1.17 -2.80
C MET A 155 -17.73 -1.44 -2.16
N GLN A 156 -17.89 -1.08 -0.89
CA GLN A 156 -19.14 -1.23 -0.15
C GLN A 156 -19.58 0.16 0.33
N GLY A 157 -20.50 0.78 -0.41
CA GLY A 157 -20.86 2.18 -0.19
C GLY A 157 -19.67 3.11 -0.48
N SER A 158 -19.21 3.84 0.54
CA SER A 158 -18.08 4.78 0.44
C SER A 158 -16.74 4.21 0.93
N THR A 159 -16.69 2.92 1.32
CA THR A 159 -15.48 2.29 1.85
C THR A 159 -15.04 1.10 1.00
N PHE A 160 -13.76 0.75 1.11
CA PHE A 160 -13.21 -0.46 0.52
C PHE A 160 -13.13 -1.57 1.57
N GLN A 161 -13.78 -2.69 1.31
CA GLN A 161 -13.52 -3.93 2.01
C GLN A 161 -12.32 -4.62 1.35
N VAL A 162 -11.19 -4.66 2.07
CA VAL A 162 -9.92 -5.22 1.56
C VAL A 162 -9.66 -6.57 2.21
N THR A 163 -9.48 -7.59 1.37
CA THR A 163 -9.18 -8.96 1.78
C THR A 163 -7.81 -9.36 1.28
N ARG A 164 -6.93 -9.82 2.18
CA ARG A 164 -5.64 -10.39 1.81
C ARG A 164 -5.81 -11.79 1.26
N CYS A 165 -5.23 -12.06 0.10
CA CYS A 165 -5.24 -13.35 -0.57
C CYS A 165 -4.06 -14.20 -0.10
N LYS A 166 -4.25 -15.52 -0.08
CA LYS A 166 -3.16 -16.48 0.14
C LYS A 166 -2.80 -17.13 -1.20
N PRO A 167 -1.50 -17.29 -1.51
CA PRO A 167 -1.11 -18.04 -2.70
C PRO A 167 -1.52 -19.50 -2.55
N VAL A 168 -1.90 -20.12 -3.67
CA VAL A 168 -2.28 -21.54 -3.74
C VAL A 168 -1.51 -22.17 -4.87
N VAL A 169 -0.95 -23.36 -4.61
CA VAL A 169 -0.23 -24.15 -5.62
C VAL A 169 -1.17 -25.23 -6.15
N PRO A 170 -1.62 -25.16 -7.42
CA PRO A 170 -2.48 -26.19 -7.99
C PRO A 170 -1.67 -27.45 -8.30
N GLN A 171 -2.32 -28.61 -8.20
CA GLN A 171 -1.81 -29.89 -8.66
C GLN A 171 -1.88 -29.99 -10.19
N ALA A 172 -2.95 -29.43 -10.78
CA ALA A 172 -3.16 -29.36 -12.22
C ALA A 172 -3.98 -28.12 -12.60
N ILE A 173 -3.73 -27.60 -13.79
CA ILE A 173 -4.46 -26.48 -14.40
C ILE A 173 -4.95 -26.93 -15.77
N PHE A 174 -6.25 -26.82 -16.03
CA PHE A 174 -6.88 -27.19 -17.29
C PHE A 174 -7.15 -25.94 -18.12
N SER A 175 -6.10 -25.40 -18.76
CA SER A 175 -6.15 -24.12 -19.49
C SER A 175 -7.04 -24.14 -20.74
N ASP A 176 -7.47 -25.30 -21.20
CA ASP A 176 -8.44 -25.49 -22.28
C ASP A 176 -9.90 -25.38 -21.80
N TYR A 177 -10.10 -24.95 -20.55
CA TYR A 177 -11.41 -24.78 -19.90
C TYR A 177 -12.20 -26.10 -19.78
N LYS A 178 -11.53 -27.26 -19.86
CA LYS A 178 -12.17 -28.58 -19.92
C LYS A 178 -11.73 -29.51 -18.79
N TYR A 179 -12.68 -30.18 -18.15
CA TYR A 179 -12.41 -31.25 -17.20
C TYR A 179 -13.52 -32.29 -17.25
N ASN A 180 -13.17 -33.58 -17.33
CA ASN A 180 -14.13 -34.70 -17.42
C ASN A 180 -15.24 -34.51 -18.47
N ASN A 181 -14.88 -34.05 -19.68
CA ASN A 181 -15.79 -33.77 -20.79
C ASN A 181 -16.82 -32.64 -20.55
N ILE A 182 -16.62 -31.84 -19.50
CA ILE A 182 -17.38 -30.62 -19.22
C ILE A 182 -16.49 -29.42 -19.54
N CYS A 183 -17.06 -28.48 -20.29
CA CYS A 183 -16.46 -27.20 -20.65
C CYS A 183 -17.02 -26.13 -19.71
N TYR A 184 -16.14 -25.42 -19.01
CA TYR A 184 -16.50 -24.47 -17.97
C TYR A 184 -16.30 -23.01 -18.41
N THR A 185 -17.03 -22.09 -17.79
CA THR A 185 -16.85 -20.64 -18.03
C THR A 185 -15.60 -20.05 -17.38
N ARG A 186 -14.87 -20.85 -16.59
CA ARG A 186 -13.65 -20.48 -15.86
C ARG A 186 -12.66 -21.64 -15.93
N ILE A 187 -11.38 -21.34 -15.77
CA ILE A 187 -10.29 -22.31 -15.90
C ILE A 187 -10.39 -23.32 -14.74
N PRO A 188 -10.70 -24.60 -15.00
CA PRO A 188 -10.72 -25.62 -13.96
C PRO A 188 -9.30 -25.86 -13.44
N ILE A 189 -9.17 -26.05 -12.14
CA ILE A 189 -7.90 -26.39 -11.49
C ILE A 189 -8.14 -27.42 -10.39
N LEU A 190 -7.14 -28.28 -10.14
CA LEU A 190 -7.16 -29.23 -9.04
C LEU A 190 -6.29 -28.73 -7.90
N ILE A 191 -6.88 -28.62 -6.71
CA ILE A 191 -6.17 -28.26 -5.48
C ILE A 191 -6.58 -29.26 -4.42
N GLN A 192 -5.60 -29.99 -3.85
CA GLN A 192 -5.86 -31.01 -2.82
C GLN A 192 -6.97 -31.99 -3.24
N ASN A 193 -6.95 -32.43 -4.50
CA ASN A 193 -7.94 -33.32 -5.09
C ASN A 193 -9.38 -32.76 -5.18
N GLN A 194 -9.56 -31.45 -4.98
CA GLN A 194 -10.82 -30.74 -5.17
C GLN A 194 -10.76 -29.90 -6.45
N LEU A 195 -11.81 -29.99 -7.26
CA LEU A 195 -11.97 -29.16 -8.43
C LEU A 195 -12.40 -27.76 -8.01
N LYS A 196 -11.60 -26.76 -8.39
CA LYS A 196 -11.90 -25.33 -8.21
C LYS A 196 -11.77 -24.61 -9.55
N PHE A 197 -12.11 -23.33 -9.57
CA PHE A 197 -12.15 -22.56 -10.81
C PHE A 197 -11.40 -21.25 -10.66
N MET A 198 -10.49 -20.99 -11.58
CA MET A 198 -9.70 -19.77 -11.63
C MET A 198 -10.29 -18.82 -12.68
N ASP A 199 -10.46 -17.56 -12.32
CA ASP A 199 -10.79 -16.51 -13.29
C ASP A 199 -9.52 -16.00 -14.01
N ASN A 200 -9.71 -15.09 -14.97
CA ASN A 200 -8.61 -14.54 -15.77
C ASN A 200 -7.62 -13.71 -14.93
N ASP A 201 -8.03 -13.25 -13.75
CA ASP A 201 -7.21 -12.49 -12.81
C ASP A 201 -6.46 -13.40 -11.83
N GLY A 202 -6.61 -14.72 -11.96
CA GLY A 202 -5.94 -15.72 -11.12
C GLY A 202 -6.64 -15.98 -9.78
N TYR A 203 -7.86 -15.49 -9.56
CA TYR A 203 -8.60 -15.72 -8.32
C TYR A 203 -9.41 -17.00 -8.37
N LEU A 204 -9.46 -17.68 -7.22
CA LEU A 204 -10.15 -18.94 -7.06
C LEU A 204 -11.61 -18.77 -6.68
N HIS A 205 -12.44 -19.65 -7.23
CA HIS A 205 -13.87 -19.76 -7.01
C HIS A 205 -14.23 -21.22 -6.79
N GLU A 206 -15.18 -21.47 -5.88
CA GLU A 206 -15.66 -22.82 -5.58
C GLU A 206 -16.54 -23.38 -6.71
N HIS A 207 -17.14 -22.51 -7.53
CA HIS A 207 -18.08 -22.91 -8.58
C HIS A 207 -17.85 -22.16 -9.90
N ALA A 208 -18.17 -22.82 -11.00
CA ALA A 208 -18.30 -22.24 -12.34
C ALA A 208 -19.42 -22.93 -13.10
N MET A 209 -20.02 -22.24 -14.06
CA MET A 209 -21.01 -22.84 -14.95
C MET A 209 -20.28 -23.78 -15.92
N GLY A 210 -20.82 -24.97 -16.11
CA GLY A 210 -20.28 -25.96 -17.02
C GLY A 210 -21.37 -26.54 -17.92
N HIS A 211 -21.00 -26.89 -19.14
CA HIS A 211 -21.85 -27.62 -20.07
C HIS A 211 -21.04 -28.75 -20.72
N PRO A 212 -21.68 -29.81 -21.23
CA PRO A 212 -20.99 -30.82 -22.02
C PRO A 212 -20.21 -30.16 -23.17
N CYS A 213 -18.97 -30.58 -23.38
CA CYS A 213 -18.19 -30.09 -24.52
C CYS A 213 -18.81 -30.61 -25.82
N VAL A 214 -19.08 -29.72 -26.76
CA VAL A 214 -19.58 -30.11 -28.08
C VAL A 214 -18.44 -30.76 -28.85
N GLN A 215 -18.53 -32.06 -29.11
CA GLN A 215 -17.63 -32.72 -30.05
C GLN A 215 -18.09 -32.36 -31.47
N VAL A 216 -17.38 -31.46 -32.13
CA VAL A 216 -17.58 -31.23 -33.57
C VAL A 216 -16.99 -32.45 -34.28
N SER A 217 -17.83 -33.32 -34.83
CA SER A 217 -17.35 -34.41 -35.69
C SER A 217 -16.87 -33.84 -37.02
N MET A 218 -15.67 -34.24 -37.46
CA MET A 218 -15.09 -33.82 -38.74
C MET A 218 -16.00 -34.14 -39.95
N ASP A 219 -16.84 -35.18 -39.83
CA ASP A 219 -17.82 -35.58 -40.87
C ASP A 219 -18.86 -34.50 -41.24
N LYS A 220 -19.06 -33.48 -40.40
CA LYS A 220 -19.97 -32.37 -40.70
C LYS A 220 -19.31 -31.23 -41.48
N ILE A 221 -17.99 -31.11 -41.44
CA ILE A 221 -17.25 -30.02 -42.10
C ILE A 221 -17.12 -30.29 -43.61
N GLU A 222 -16.95 -31.56 -44.02
CA GLU A 222 -16.84 -31.92 -45.44
C GLU A 222 -18.14 -31.72 -46.24
N ARG A 223 -19.31 -31.70 -45.59
CA ARG A 223 -20.59 -31.45 -46.28
C ARG A 223 -20.89 -29.96 -46.53
N THR A 224 -20.08 -29.03 -46.02
CA THR A 224 -20.32 -27.59 -46.18
C THR A 224 -19.38 -26.92 -47.19
N LEU A 225 -18.47 -27.68 -47.80
CA LEU A 225 -17.41 -27.18 -48.71
C LEU A 225 -17.49 -27.72 -50.14
N GLN A 226 -18.57 -28.37 -50.54
CA GLN A 226 -18.83 -28.65 -51.96
C GLN A 226 -19.76 -27.57 -52.55
N PRO A 227 -19.28 -26.70 -53.44
CA PRO A 227 -20.14 -25.82 -54.22
C PRO A 227 -20.86 -26.64 -55.29
N GLU A 228 -22.15 -26.34 -55.49
CA GLU A 228 -22.94 -26.72 -56.67
C GLU A 228 -22.32 -26.19 -57.97
#